data_AF-D8QB38-F1
#
_entry.id   AF-D8QB38-F1
#
_cell.length_a   1.000
_cell.length_b   1.000
_cell.length_c   1.000
_cell.angle_alpha   90.00
_cell.angle_beta   90.00
_cell.angle_gamma   90.00
#
_symmetry.space_group_name_H-M   'P 1'
#
loop_
_entity.id
_entity.type
_entity.pdbx_description
1 polymer ?
#
loop_
_entity_poly.entity_id
_entity_poly.type
_entity_poly.pdbx_seq_one_letter_code
_entity_poly.pdbx_strand_id
1 'polypeptide(L)' 'MSASAPSKIVSTDEHAEIDSFDESTSGTSRIATGESKSGKEEANVIRGYKATISNPRVGEEAKEHAREYLEHHGVDQ' A
#
# COMPACT_ATOMS: atom_id res chain seq x y z
N MET A 1 -2.77 -69.99 11.86
CA MET A 1 -3.61 -68.78 11.99
C MET A 1 -3.01 -67.72 11.07
N SER A 2 -3.87 -67.14 10.22
CA SER A 2 -3.79 -65.90 9.43
C SER A 2 -2.40 -65.38 8.98
N ALA A 3 -2.16 -65.32 7.66
CA ALA A 3 -2.47 -64.16 6.78
C ALA A 3 -1.41 -63.06 6.97
N SER A 4 -0.92 -62.29 5.99
CA SER A 4 -1.23 -62.05 4.60
C SER A 4 -0.11 -61.10 4.16
N ALA A 5 0.55 -61.35 3.03
CA ALA A 5 1.27 -60.29 2.36
C ALA A 5 0.23 -59.44 1.61
N PRO A 6 0.26 -58.11 1.75
CA PRO A 6 0.29 -57.34 0.51
C PRO A 6 1.08 -56.03 0.56
N SER A 7 1.57 -55.71 -0.65
CA SER A 7 1.81 -54.38 -1.22
C SER A 7 2.82 -53.47 -0.54
N LYS A 8 3.99 -53.38 -1.20
CA LYS A 8 4.73 -52.12 -1.37
C LYS A 8 3.72 -51.06 -1.80
N ILE A 9 3.41 -50.12 -0.92
CA ILE A 9 2.64 -48.93 -1.29
C ILE A 9 3.61 -48.03 -2.05
N VAL A 10 3.62 -48.16 -3.37
CA VAL A 10 3.90 -47.02 -4.25
C VAL A 10 2.63 -46.19 -4.18
N SER A 11 2.66 -45.11 -3.41
CA SER A 11 1.68 -44.03 -3.54
C SER A 11 2.38 -42.93 -4.32
N THR A 12 2.32 -43.02 -5.64
CA THR A 12 2.20 -41.82 -6.46
C THR A 12 0.78 -41.31 -6.23
N ASP A 13 0.63 -40.32 -5.36
CA ASP A 13 -0.54 -39.44 -5.41
C ASP A 13 -0.08 -38.09 -4.88
N GLU A 14 0.34 -37.26 -5.81
CA GLU A 14 -0.14 -35.88 -5.99
C GLU A 14 -1.06 -35.37 -4.86
N HIS A 15 -0.53 -35.15 -3.67
CA HIS A 15 -1.05 -34.09 -2.82
C HIS A 15 -0.20 -32.87 -3.09
N ALA A 16 -0.65 -32.09 -4.07
CA ALA A 16 -0.41 -30.67 -4.11
C ALA A 16 -0.80 -30.09 -2.74
N GLU A 17 0.17 -30.00 -1.84
CA GLU A 17 0.18 -28.90 -0.89
C GLU A 17 0.22 -27.67 -1.79
N ILE A 18 -0.93 -27.01 -1.86
CA ILE A 18 -1.05 -25.62 -2.21
C ILE A 18 -0.14 -24.92 -1.20
N ASP A 19 1.15 -24.82 -1.53
CA ASP A 19 2.07 -23.99 -0.77
C ASP A 19 1.44 -22.61 -0.85
N SER A 20 1.13 -22.11 0.35
CA SER A 20 0.38 -20.90 0.62
C SER A 20 0.59 -19.90 -0.50
N PHE A 21 -0.49 -19.52 -1.19
CA PHE A 21 -0.53 -18.32 -2.02
C PHE A 21 -0.12 -17.18 -1.09
N ASP A 22 1.18 -16.85 -1.10
CA ASP A 22 1.69 -15.64 -0.47
C ASP A 22 1.01 -14.53 -1.22
N GLU A 23 0.01 -13.98 -0.53
CA GLU A 23 -0.79 -12.85 -0.90
C GLU A 23 0.10 -11.87 -1.65
N SER A 24 -0.09 -11.81 -2.97
CA SER A 24 0.36 -10.72 -3.81
C SER A 24 -0.35 -9.44 -3.34
N THR A 25 0.06 -8.90 -2.20
CA THR A 25 -0.06 -7.48 -1.89
C THR A 25 0.97 -6.77 -2.72
N SER A 26 0.56 -6.51 -3.95
CA SER A 26 0.88 -5.31 -4.73
C SER A 26 2.08 -4.53 -4.19
N GLY A 27 3.20 -4.69 -4.90
CA GLY A 27 4.39 -3.91 -4.66
C GLY A 27 4.07 -2.43 -4.53
N THR A 28 4.31 -1.88 -3.35
CA THR A 28 4.99 -0.59 -3.19
C THR A 28 5.67 -0.58 -1.82
N SER A 29 6.74 -1.37 -1.68
CA SER A 29 7.71 -1.16 -0.61
C SER A 29 8.39 0.19 -0.86
N ARG A 30 7.81 1.27 -0.34
CA ARG A 30 8.48 2.58 -0.32
C ARG A 30 9.43 2.61 0.86
N ILE A 31 10.65 2.20 0.53
CA ILE A 31 11.93 2.63 1.06
C ILE A 31 11.80 3.75 2.11
N ALA A 32 12.14 3.37 3.34
CA ALA A 32 12.72 4.12 4.45
C ALA A 32 12.83 5.65 4.33
N THR A 33 12.43 6.36 5.39
CA THR A 33 13.39 6.93 6.37
C THR A 33 12.64 7.64 7.48
N GLY A 34 12.68 7.05 8.68
CA GLY A 34 12.29 7.71 9.91
C GLY A 34 13.37 8.68 10.38
N GLU A 35 13.62 9.77 9.63
CA GLU A 35 14.54 10.82 10.05
C GLU A 35 13.97 12.22 9.74
N SER A 36 13.68 12.96 10.82
CA SER A 36 13.22 14.35 10.87
C SER A 36 11.92 14.62 10.09
N LYS A 37 10.81 14.02 10.57
CA LYS A 37 9.50 14.07 9.91
C LYS A 37 8.92 15.48 9.73
N SER A 38 9.18 16.43 10.64
CA SER A 38 8.43 17.70 10.70
C SER A 38 8.47 18.51 9.40
N GLY A 39 9.65 18.80 8.84
CA GLY A 39 9.74 19.68 7.66
C GLY A 39 9.46 18.99 6.32
N LYS A 40 9.81 17.70 6.19
CA LYS A 40 9.52 16.93 4.97
C LYS A 40 8.03 16.60 4.85
N GLU A 41 7.37 16.35 5.97
CA GLU A 41 5.94 16.08 6.01
C GLU A 41 5.14 17.32 5.63
N GLU A 42 5.53 18.49 6.14
CA GLU A 42 4.92 19.77 5.76
C GLU A 42 5.04 20.07 4.26
N ALA A 43 6.23 19.89 3.66
CA ALA A 43 6.41 20.02 2.21
C ALA A 43 5.53 19.03 1.40
N ASN A 44 5.35 17.81 1.92
CA ASN A 44 4.49 16.79 1.31
C ASN A 44 2.99 17.10 1.43
N VAL A 45 2.59 17.80 2.50
CA VAL A 45 1.22 18.27 2.72
C VAL A 45 0.92 19.44 1.79
N ILE A 46 1.82 20.42 1.73
CA ILE A 46 1.73 21.58 0.84
C ILE A 46 1.54 21.17 -0.62
N ARG A 47 2.35 20.24 -1.14
CA ARG A 47 2.16 19.75 -2.52
C ARG A 47 0.81 19.08 -2.74
N GLY A 48 0.26 18.43 -1.70
CA GLY A 48 -1.03 17.75 -1.75
C GLY A 48 -2.16 18.76 -1.92
N TYR A 49 -2.18 19.81 -1.10
CA TYR A 49 -3.15 20.89 -1.22
C TYR A 49 -3.04 21.64 -2.55
N LYS A 50 -1.82 21.87 -3.06
CA LYS A 50 -1.64 22.46 -4.38
C LYS A 50 -2.23 21.58 -5.50
N ALA A 51 -2.07 20.26 -5.39
CA ALA A 51 -2.69 19.32 -6.32
C ALA A 51 -4.22 19.36 -6.23
N THR A 52 -4.77 19.44 -5.02
CA THR A 52 -6.22 19.57 -4.77
C THR A 52 -6.82 20.77 -5.51
N ILE A 53 -6.17 21.93 -5.48
CA ILE A 53 -6.63 23.15 -6.17
C ILE A 53 -6.66 22.95 -7.70
N SER A 54 -5.63 22.30 -8.24
CA SER A 54 -5.51 22.06 -9.70
C SER A 54 -6.42 20.95 -10.23
N ASN A 55 -6.97 20.11 -9.36
CA ASN A 55 -7.70 18.93 -9.78
C ASN A 55 -9.16 19.29 -10.14
N PRO A 56 -9.59 19.12 -11.41
CA PRO A 56 -10.95 19.44 -11.83
C PRO A 56 -12.02 18.50 -11.23
N ARG A 57 -11.60 17.35 -10.67
CA ARG A 57 -12.51 16.40 -10.00
C ARG A 57 -12.80 16.78 -8.54
N VAL A 58 -12.09 17.76 -8.00
CA VAL A 58 -12.29 18.25 -6.64
C VAL A 58 -13.33 19.37 -6.68
N GLY A 59 -14.29 19.35 -5.75
CA GLY A 59 -15.29 20.39 -5.59
C GLY A 59 -14.72 21.71 -5.08
N GLU A 60 -15.43 22.81 -5.29
CA GLU A 60 -14.94 24.15 -4.95
C GLU A 60 -14.67 24.34 -3.45
N GLU A 61 -15.51 23.80 -2.57
CA GLU A 61 -15.32 23.85 -1.11
C GLU A 61 -13.98 23.24 -0.67
N ALA A 62 -13.60 22.09 -1.25
CA ALA A 62 -12.33 21.44 -0.95
C ALA A 62 -11.12 22.21 -1.51
N LYS A 63 -11.30 22.94 -2.63
CA LYS A 63 -10.25 23.83 -3.17
C LYS A 63 -10.11 25.08 -2.31
N GLU A 64 -11.19 25.63 -1.80
CA GLU A 64 -11.18 26.81 -0.91
C GLU A 64 -10.42 26.49 0.37
N HIS A 65 -10.76 25.39 1.04
CA HIS A 65 -10.01 24.91 2.21
C HIS A 65 -8.52 24.64 1.90
N ALA A 66 -8.22 24.13 0.70
CA ALA A 66 -6.84 23.93 0.27
C ALA A 66 -6.08 25.26 0.07
N ARG A 67 -6.73 26.31 -0.43
CA ARG A 67 -6.15 27.65 -0.58
C ARG A 67 -5.87 28.28 0.78
N GLU A 68 -6.85 28.27 1.69
CA GLU A 68 -6.70 28.80 3.04
C GLU A 68 -5.49 28.17 3.75
N TYR A 69 -5.36 26.83 3.66
CA TYR A 69 -4.21 26.14 4.23
C TYR A 69 -2.89 26.63 3.64
N LEU A 70 -2.78 26.77 2.31
CA LEU A 70 -1.56 27.23 1.66
C LEU A 70 -1.21 28.69 1.97
N GLU A 71 -2.21 29.56 2.10
CA GLU A 71 -2.05 30.96 2.52
C GLU A 71 -1.50 31.04 3.94
N HIS A 72 -2.09 30.28 4.88
CA HIS A 72 -1.63 30.23 6.28
C HIS A 72 -0.20 29.73 6.43
N HIS A 73 0.28 28.88 5.52
CA HIS A 73 1.64 28.34 5.53
C HIS A 73 2.62 29.15 4.64
N GLY A 74 2.17 30.28 4.06
CA GLY A 74 3.03 31.19 3.29
C GLY A 74 3.52 30.63 1.96
N VAL A 75 2.76 29.69 1.36
CA VAL A 75 3.14 29.02 0.09
C VAL A 75 2.68 29.80 -1.15
N ASP A 76 1.65 30.62 -1.00
CA ASP A 76 1.04 31.42 -2.08
C ASP A 76 1.74 32.79 -2.24
N GLN A 77 3.05 32.80 -2.53
CA GLN A 77 3.82 34.02 -2.87
C GLN A 77 4.20 34.08 -4.34
#